data_AF-A0A1I6BJD1-F1
#
_entry.id   AF-A0A1I6BJD1-F1
#
_cell.length_a   1.000
_cell.length_b   1.000
_cell.length_c   1.000
_cell.angle_alpha   90.00
_cell.angle_beta   90.00
_cell.angle_gamma   90.00
#
_symmetry.space_group_name_H-M   'P 1'
#
loop_
_entity.id
_entity.type
_entity.pdbx_description
1 polymer ?
#
loop_
_entity_poly.entity_id
_entity_poly.type
_entity_poly.pdbx_seq_one_letter_code
_entity_poly.pdbx_strand_id
1 'polypeptide(L)'
;MNSIPASADCLDVADLLVDYTEGTLSPEQTSRVTAHMAHCLRCQQHVAHTCELADIMAAIRIVPPPAALDAALLAALAQETDQLKQPAGAGSEAIVVPLNPTSVHPTSSGWWLRIAASLLLLAAGMVLGNHWRPLSSATVALSTPDAQAAPRFQALVGNLTAPTLSASQRLLLVSELAAEAQTSGDPVVQALINTLNFDPNPNVRLAAGKGLYRLRADPRVAEAFVQSLTIQTDPYVQILLIELLVEMREQRAKPELERLSRRPDALPVVRQEAKAGLGQLI
;
A
#
# COMPACT_ATOMS: atom_id res chain seq x y z
N MET A 1 -30.81 -1.40 14.96
CA MET A 1 -29.74 -2.21 14.34
C MET A 1 -28.67 -2.39 15.39
N ASN A 2 -28.60 -3.59 15.99
CA ASN A 2 -27.64 -3.89 17.05
C ASN A 2 -26.27 -4.08 16.42
N SER A 3 -25.40 -3.08 16.58
CA SER A 3 -23.97 -3.20 16.28
C SER A 3 -23.35 -4.13 17.32
N ILE A 4 -23.13 -5.39 16.94
CA ILE A 4 -22.35 -6.33 17.74
C ILE A 4 -20.87 -5.93 17.59
N PRO A 5 -20.14 -5.62 18.67
CA PRO A 5 -18.78 -5.12 18.60
C PRO A 5 -17.86 -6.13 17.88
N ALA A 6 -16.89 -5.61 17.11
CA ALA A 6 -15.86 -6.46 16.50
C ALA A 6 -14.93 -6.97 17.60
N SER A 7 -14.78 -8.27 17.77
CA SER A 7 -13.70 -8.83 18.59
C SER A 7 -12.36 -8.75 17.85
N ALA A 8 -11.25 -8.77 18.58
CA ALA A 8 -9.88 -8.84 18.05
C ALA A 8 -9.72 -9.88 16.93
N ASP A 9 -10.31 -11.05 17.18
CA ASP A 9 -10.22 -12.20 16.30
C ASP A 9 -10.87 -11.92 14.94
N CYS A 10 -11.89 -11.05 14.90
CA CYS A 10 -12.52 -10.62 13.65
C CYS A 10 -11.56 -9.78 12.81
N LEU A 11 -10.77 -8.90 13.43
CA LEU A 11 -9.79 -8.06 12.72
C LEU A 11 -8.64 -8.90 12.14
N ASP A 12 -8.26 -9.98 12.83
CA ASP A 12 -7.19 -10.88 12.41
C ASP A 12 -7.58 -11.72 11.18
N VAL A 13 -8.88 -11.98 10.96
CA VAL A 13 -9.39 -12.69 9.77
C VAL A 13 -10.02 -11.79 8.72
N ALA A 14 -10.32 -10.52 9.02
CA ALA A 14 -11.10 -9.63 8.16
C ALA A 14 -10.55 -9.55 6.73
N ASP A 15 -9.23 -9.41 6.59
CA ASP A 15 -8.56 -9.29 5.29
C ASP A 15 -8.58 -10.61 4.50
N LEU A 16 -8.76 -11.75 5.19
CA LEU A 16 -8.79 -13.08 4.58
C LEU A 16 -10.21 -13.47 4.11
N LEU A 17 -11.25 -12.72 4.46
CA LEU A 17 -12.64 -13.13 4.17
C LEU A 17 -12.96 -13.11 2.68
N VAL A 18 -12.41 -12.18 1.91
CA VAL A 18 -12.60 -12.12 0.45
C VAL A 18 -11.85 -13.27 -0.23
N ASP A 19 -10.58 -13.44 0.09
CA ASP A 19 -9.77 -14.56 -0.42
C ASP A 19 -10.37 -15.93 -0.04
N TYR A 20 -11.03 -16.03 1.12
CA TYR A 20 -11.78 -17.21 1.53
C TYR A 20 -12.97 -17.47 0.60
N THR A 21 -13.73 -16.44 0.21
CA THR A 21 -14.86 -16.59 -0.74
C THR A 21 -14.40 -16.98 -2.14
N GLU A 22 -13.20 -16.56 -2.53
CA GLU A 22 -12.62 -16.87 -3.84
C GLU A 22 -11.88 -18.22 -3.85
N GLY A 23 -11.65 -18.83 -2.68
CA GLY A 23 -10.93 -20.09 -2.55
C GLY A 23 -9.42 -19.99 -2.82
N THR A 24 -8.83 -18.80 -2.66
CA THR A 24 -7.41 -18.52 -2.98
C THR A 24 -6.48 -18.65 -1.77
N LEU A 25 -7.03 -18.86 -0.57
CA LEU A 25 -6.26 -19.01 0.68
C LEU A 25 -5.45 -20.30 0.75
N SER A 26 -4.33 -20.26 1.49
CA SER A 26 -3.59 -21.46 1.86
C SER A 26 -4.41 -22.38 2.77
N PRO A 27 -4.07 -23.69 2.87
CA PRO A 27 -4.77 -24.61 3.77
C PRO A 27 -4.76 -24.16 5.24
N GLU A 28 -3.65 -23.55 5.69
CA GLU A 28 -3.50 -23.02 7.04
C GLU A 28 -4.43 -21.82 7.29
N GLN A 29 -4.47 -20.88 6.36
CA GLN A 29 -5.34 -19.70 6.44
C GLN A 29 -6.81 -20.10 6.39
N THR A 30 -7.16 -21.07 5.53
CA THR A 30 -8.53 -21.59 5.39
C THR A 30 -9.01 -22.21 6.71
N SER A 31 -8.17 -23.00 7.37
CA SER A 31 -8.46 -23.59 8.69
C SER A 31 -8.69 -22.49 9.76
N ARG A 32 -7.83 -21.46 9.78
CA ARG A 32 -7.97 -20.31 10.70
C ARG A 32 -9.30 -19.57 10.53
N VAL A 33 -9.65 -19.22 9.29
CA VAL A 33 -10.91 -18.52 8.98
C VAL A 33 -12.10 -19.40 9.35
N THR A 34 -12.08 -20.69 9.00
CA THR A 34 -13.17 -21.64 9.31
C THR A 34 -13.36 -21.81 10.82
N ALA A 35 -12.27 -21.91 11.59
CA ALA A 35 -12.32 -22.02 13.05
C ALA A 35 -12.93 -20.76 13.71
N HIS A 36 -12.57 -19.57 13.21
CA HIS A 36 -13.18 -18.31 13.66
C HIS A 36 -14.66 -18.25 13.30
N MET A 37 -15.01 -18.60 12.05
CA MET A 37 -16.38 -18.59 11.56
C MET A 37 -17.29 -19.52 12.37
N ALA A 38 -16.80 -20.60 12.97
CA ALA A 38 -17.60 -21.47 13.84
C ALA A 38 -18.21 -20.74 15.06
N HIS A 39 -17.62 -19.61 15.47
CA HIS A 39 -18.01 -18.89 16.69
C HIS A 39 -18.41 -17.43 16.47
N CYS A 40 -18.31 -16.91 15.24
CA CYS A 40 -18.58 -15.50 14.93
C CYS A 40 -19.67 -15.33 13.86
N LEU A 41 -20.89 -14.97 14.29
CA LEU A 41 -22.02 -14.74 13.38
C LEU A 41 -21.79 -13.55 12.43
N ARG A 42 -21.05 -12.53 12.86
CA ARG A 42 -20.75 -11.33 12.04
C ARG A 42 -19.91 -11.69 10.82
N CYS A 43 -18.84 -12.46 11.01
CA CYS A 43 -17.97 -12.88 9.91
C CYS A 43 -18.68 -13.89 9.00
N GLN A 44 -19.54 -14.77 9.53
CA GLN A 44 -20.42 -15.62 8.72
C GLN A 44 -21.33 -14.79 7.80
N GLN A 45 -21.99 -13.76 8.34
CA GLN A 45 -22.85 -12.86 7.56
C GLN A 45 -22.07 -12.09 6.50
N HIS A 46 -20.85 -11.63 6.83
CA HIS A 46 -20.00 -10.93 5.88
C HIS A 46 -19.67 -11.81 4.67
N VAL A 47 -19.22 -13.05 4.90
CA VAL A 47 -18.94 -14.02 3.83
C VAL A 47 -20.19 -14.30 2.98
N ALA A 48 -21.34 -14.51 3.63
CA ALA A 48 -22.60 -14.76 2.92
C ALA A 48 -22.99 -13.60 1.98
N HIS A 49 -22.90 -12.35 2.46
CA HIS A 49 -23.19 -11.17 1.65
C HIS A 49 -22.21 -11.00 0.49
N THR A 50 -20.93 -11.31 0.71
CA THR A 50 -19.92 -11.23 -0.36
C THR A 50 -20.19 -12.27 -1.45
N CYS A 51 -20.56 -13.51 -1.09
CA CYS A 51 -20.97 -14.53 -2.06
C CYS A 51 -22.22 -14.10 -2.85
N GLU A 52 -23.24 -13.56 -2.17
CA GLU A 52 -24.45 -13.07 -2.84
C GLU A 52 -24.14 -11.98 -3.87
N LEU A 53 -23.30 -11.02 -3.51
CA LEU A 53 -22.86 -9.97 -4.44
C LEU A 53 -22.10 -10.55 -5.63
N ALA A 54 -21.20 -11.50 -5.39
CA ALA A 54 -20.43 -12.17 -6.43
C ALA A 54 -21.36 -12.92 -7.42
N ASP A 55 -22.37 -13.61 -6.91
CA ASP A 55 -23.37 -14.31 -7.74
C ASP A 55 -24.17 -13.32 -8.60
N ILE A 56 -24.58 -12.18 -8.03
CA ILE A 56 -25.27 -11.12 -8.76
C ILE A 56 -24.37 -10.58 -9.89
N MET A 57 -23.10 -10.30 -9.59
CA MET A 57 -22.15 -9.80 -10.57
C MET A 57 -21.88 -10.81 -11.68
N ALA A 58 -21.76 -12.10 -11.34
CA ALA A 58 -21.60 -13.18 -12.31
C ALA A 58 -22.84 -13.37 -13.20
N ALA A 59 -24.04 -13.05 -12.70
CA ALA A 59 -25.29 -13.11 -13.45
C ALA A 59 -25.48 -11.95 -14.45
N ILE A 60 -24.67 -10.89 -14.36
CA ILE A 60 -24.75 -9.75 -15.28
C ILE A 60 -24.31 -10.20 -16.67
N ARG A 61 -25.23 -10.15 -17.63
CA ARG A 61 -24.91 -10.38 -19.05
C ARG A 61 -24.26 -9.13 -19.62
N ILE A 62 -23.02 -9.28 -20.11
CA ILE A 62 -22.38 -8.26 -20.93
C ILE A 62 -23.12 -8.21 -22.27
N VAL A 63 -23.88 -7.15 -22.50
CA VAL A 63 -24.47 -6.88 -23.82
C VAL A 63 -23.36 -6.35 -24.71
N PRO A 64 -23.06 -6.98 -25.86
CA PRO A 64 -22.05 -6.46 -26.77
C PRO A 64 -22.45 -5.06 -27.25
N PRO A 65 -21.49 -4.15 -27.45
CA PRO A 65 -21.79 -2.84 -28.02
C PRO A 65 -22.51 -2.98 -29.36
N PRO A 66 -23.42 -2.06 -29.71
CA PRO A 66 -24.07 -2.10 -31.02
C PRO A 66 -23.01 -1.92 -32.12
N ALA A 67 -23.13 -2.67 -33.22
CA ALA A 67 -22.15 -2.69 -34.31
C ALA A 67 -21.81 -1.29 -34.87
N ALA A 68 -22.73 -0.33 -34.77
CA ALA A 68 -22.50 1.06 -35.18
C ALA A 68 -21.43 1.77 -34.33
N LEU A 69 -21.36 1.47 -33.02
CA LEU A 69 -20.37 2.06 -32.12
C LEU A 69 -18.97 1.52 -32.42
N ASP A 70 -18.85 0.21 -32.64
CA ASP A 70 -17.57 -0.41 -33.03
C ASP A 70 -17.08 0.15 -34.36
N ALA A 71 -17.98 0.31 -35.34
CA ALA A 71 -17.64 0.92 -36.62
C ALA A 71 -17.19 2.38 -36.47
N ALA A 72 -17.88 3.17 -35.63
CA ALA A 72 -17.51 4.56 -35.35
C ALA A 72 -16.15 4.66 -34.65
N LEU A 73 -15.87 3.79 -33.68
CA LEU A 73 -14.59 3.74 -32.97
C LEU A 73 -13.44 3.38 -33.92
N LEU A 74 -13.62 2.34 -34.74
CA LEU A 74 -12.61 1.92 -35.71
C LEU A 74 -12.34 3.01 -36.76
N ALA A 75 -13.38 3.72 -37.20
CA ALA A 75 -13.23 4.86 -38.11
C ALA A 75 -12.46 6.02 -37.45
N ALA A 76 -12.76 6.34 -36.19
CA ALA A 76 -12.04 7.37 -35.43
C ALA A 76 -10.56 7.01 -35.23
N LEU A 77 -10.26 5.75 -34.88
CA LEU A 77 -8.89 5.26 -34.75
C LEU A 77 -8.13 5.29 -36.08
N ALA A 78 -8.77 4.88 -37.19
CA ALA A 78 -8.17 4.96 -38.52
C ALA A 78 -7.83 6.41 -38.88
N GLN A 79 -8.74 7.34 -38.61
CA GLN A 79 -8.54 8.77 -38.83
C GLN A 79 -7.37 9.32 -38.01
N GLU A 80 -7.22 8.97 -36.74
CA GLU A 80 -6.05 9.39 -35.95
C GLU A 80 -4.76 8.76 -36.47
N THR A 81 -4.76 7.47 -36.82
CA THR A 81 -3.56 6.82 -37.37
C THR A 81 -3.13 7.43 -38.70
N ASP A 82 -4.07 7.89 -39.53
CA ASP A 82 -3.75 8.57 -40.79
C ASP A 82 -3.31 10.02 -40.57
N GLN A 83 -3.84 10.72 -39.56
CA GLN A 83 -3.34 12.04 -39.15
C GLN A 83 -1.91 11.97 -38.61
N LEU A 84 -1.55 10.91 -37.88
CA LEU A 84 -0.18 10.67 -37.42
C LEU A 84 0.79 10.33 -38.57
N LYS A 85 0.29 9.75 -39.68
CA LYS A 85 1.08 9.45 -40.88
C LYS A 85 1.22 10.64 -41.83
N GLN A 86 0.30 11.60 -41.77
CA GLN A 86 0.46 12.85 -42.50
C GLN A 86 1.63 13.63 -41.87
N PRO A 87 2.61 14.10 -42.68
CA PRO A 87 3.63 14.99 -42.16
C PRO A 87 2.93 16.21 -41.57
N ALA A 88 3.23 16.55 -40.31
CA ALA A 88 2.76 17.76 -39.67
C ALA A 88 2.89 18.93 -40.66
N GLY A 89 1.78 19.65 -40.87
CA GLY A 89 1.61 20.61 -41.96
C GLY A 89 2.81 21.55 -42.16
N ALA A 90 2.94 22.03 -43.39
CA ALA A 90 3.99 22.88 -43.96
C ALA A 90 4.36 24.14 -43.13
N GLY A 91 5.00 23.95 -41.98
CA GLY A 91 5.41 25.01 -41.06
C GLY A 91 6.51 24.63 -40.06
N SER A 92 6.98 23.38 -40.05
CA SER A 92 8.20 23.02 -39.34
C SER A 92 8.97 22.02 -40.20
N GLU A 93 9.83 22.54 -41.07
CA GLU A 93 10.84 21.72 -41.73
C GLU A 93 11.62 20.99 -40.63
N ALA A 94 11.36 19.68 -40.48
CA ALA A 94 12.22 18.82 -39.71
C ALA A 94 13.62 19.00 -40.29
N ILE A 95 14.58 19.42 -39.47
CA ILE A 95 15.99 19.47 -39.86
C ILE A 95 16.42 18.02 -40.12
N VAL A 96 16.29 17.60 -41.37
CA VAL A 96 16.82 16.33 -41.83
C VAL A 96 18.33 16.54 -41.96
N VAL A 97 19.07 16.16 -40.91
CA VAL A 97 20.52 16.00 -41.01
C VAL A 97 20.76 14.66 -41.71
N PRO A 98 21.19 14.61 -42.98
CA PRO A 98 21.57 13.36 -43.58
C PRO A 98 22.80 12.84 -42.83
N LEU A 99 22.61 11.75 -42.08
CA LEU A 99 23.72 10.95 -41.58
C LEU A 99 24.28 10.21 -42.79
N ASN A 100 25.14 10.88 -43.55
CA ASN A 100 25.97 10.22 -44.54
C ASN A 100 27.16 9.64 -43.77
N PRO A 101 27.21 8.33 -43.49
CA PRO A 101 28.38 7.76 -42.86
C PRO A 101 29.51 7.85 -43.89
N THR A 102 30.35 8.89 -43.78
CA THR A 102 31.64 8.90 -44.46
C THR A 102 32.38 7.66 -43.99
N SER A 103 32.47 6.66 -44.87
CA SER A 103 33.24 5.45 -44.69
C SER A 103 34.72 5.84 -44.68
N VAL A 104 35.20 6.24 -43.50
CA VAL A 104 36.63 6.42 -43.26
C VAL A 104 37.21 5.01 -43.16
N HIS A 105 37.63 4.45 -44.29
CA HIS A 105 38.42 3.23 -44.30
C HIS A 105 39.72 3.49 -43.52
N PRO A 106 39.96 2.80 -42.39
CA PRO A 106 41.17 3.02 -41.61
C PRO A 106 42.37 2.43 -42.35
N THR A 107 43.26 3.30 -42.84
CA THR A 107 44.60 2.90 -43.25
C THR A 107 45.35 2.30 -42.06
N SER A 108 46.03 1.18 -42.28
CA SER A 108 46.41 0.15 -41.30
C SER A 108 47.46 0.53 -40.23
N SER A 109 47.88 1.79 -40.07
CA SER A 109 48.95 2.16 -39.13
C SER A 109 48.49 2.79 -37.81
N GLY A 110 47.17 3.01 -37.60
CA GLY A 110 46.65 3.72 -36.42
C GLY A 110 45.65 2.95 -35.55
N TRP A 111 45.29 1.71 -35.91
CA TRP A 111 44.22 0.97 -35.20
C TRP A 111 44.58 0.62 -33.75
N TRP A 112 45.85 0.27 -33.49
CA TRP A 112 46.34 0.02 -32.13
C TRP A 112 46.26 1.24 -31.22
N LEU A 113 46.46 2.46 -31.75
CA LEU A 113 46.33 3.70 -30.99
C LEU A 113 44.87 3.97 -30.57
N ARG A 114 43.89 3.55 -31.39
CA ARG A 114 42.47 3.66 -31.04
C ARG A 114 42.08 2.67 -29.96
N ILE A 115 42.65 1.46 -30.00
CA ILE A 115 42.49 0.44 -28.95
C ILE A 115 43.12 0.92 -27.63
N ALA A 116 44.32 1.51 -27.70
CA ALA A 116 44.97 2.07 -26.52
C ALA A 116 44.16 3.23 -25.93
N ALA A 117 43.67 4.16 -26.76
CA ALA A 117 42.86 5.28 -26.30
C ALA A 117 41.51 4.85 -25.70
N SER A 118 40.86 3.82 -26.26
CA SER A 118 39.59 3.30 -25.72
C SER A 118 39.80 2.59 -24.38
N LEU A 119 40.87 1.80 -24.22
CA LEU A 119 41.26 1.20 -22.94
C LEU A 119 41.58 2.27 -21.88
N LEU A 120 42.26 3.34 -22.28
CA LEU A 120 42.61 4.44 -21.37
C LEU A 120 41.38 5.23 -20.93
N LEU A 121 40.43 5.50 -21.85
CA LEU A 121 39.14 6.10 -21.52
C LEU A 121 38.29 5.20 -20.63
N LEU A 122 38.29 3.88 -20.87
CA LEU A 122 37.59 2.92 -20.03
C LEU A 122 38.19 2.88 -18.62
N ALA A 123 39.52 2.84 -18.51
CA ALA A 123 40.22 2.85 -17.23
C ALA A 123 40.00 4.17 -16.48
N ALA A 124 40.09 5.31 -17.17
CA ALA A 124 39.82 6.61 -16.59
C ALA A 124 38.37 6.74 -16.13
N GLY A 125 37.40 6.31 -16.95
CA GLY A 125 35.99 6.27 -16.59
C GLY A 125 35.69 5.34 -15.42
N MET A 126 36.38 4.20 -15.33
CA MET A 126 36.25 3.25 -14.23
C MET A 126 36.84 3.81 -12.92
N VAL A 127 37.97 4.50 -12.98
CA VAL A 127 38.59 5.16 -11.81
C VAL A 127 37.74 6.33 -11.34
N LEU A 128 37.31 7.21 -12.24
CA LEU A 128 36.46 8.36 -11.92
C LEU A 128 35.08 7.89 -11.41
N GLY A 129 34.51 6.88 -12.06
CA GLY A 129 33.27 6.24 -11.63
C GLY A 129 33.39 5.59 -10.26
N ASN A 130 34.51 4.94 -9.94
CA ASN A 130 34.71 4.34 -8.62
C ASN A 130 34.94 5.38 -7.52
N HIS A 131 35.59 6.51 -7.82
CA HIS A 131 35.78 7.60 -6.88
C HIS A 131 34.49 8.39 -6.60
N TRP A 132 33.56 8.43 -7.56
CA TRP A 132 32.31 9.21 -7.46
C TRP A 132 31.07 8.33 -7.29
N ARG A 133 31.25 7.04 -6.95
CA ARG A 133 30.15 6.15 -6.56
C ARG A 133 29.59 6.60 -5.20
N PRO A 134 28.38 7.18 -5.10
CA PRO A 134 27.65 7.09 -3.84
C PRO A 134 27.48 5.59 -3.54
N LEU A 135 27.75 5.17 -2.29
CA LEU A 135 27.55 3.79 -1.85
C LEU A 135 26.08 3.40 -2.04
N SER A 136 25.71 2.92 -3.21
CA SER A 136 24.48 2.17 -3.50
C SER A 136 24.50 1.71 -4.95
N SER A 137 25.14 0.58 -5.20
CA SER A 137 24.75 -0.28 -6.32
C SER A 137 24.94 -1.72 -5.90
N ALA A 138 23.80 -2.33 -5.60
CA ALA A 138 23.64 -3.75 -5.37
C ALA A 138 24.22 -4.53 -6.56
N THR A 139 25.21 -5.35 -6.28
CA THR A 139 25.55 -6.47 -7.15
C THR A 139 24.43 -7.49 -7.00
N VAL A 140 23.74 -7.81 -8.10
CA VAL A 140 22.81 -8.93 -8.17
C VAL A 140 23.62 -10.20 -7.93
N ALA A 141 23.60 -10.69 -6.70
CA ALA A 141 24.12 -12.00 -6.33
C ALA A 141 22.91 -12.91 -6.04
N LEU A 142 22.85 -14.03 -6.75
CA LEU A 142 21.90 -15.10 -6.51
C LEU A 142 22.02 -15.65 -5.08
N SER A 143 20.85 -15.87 -4.47
CA SER A 143 20.57 -16.85 -3.40
C SER A 143 20.99 -16.51 -1.96
N THR A 144 20.02 -15.98 -1.21
CA THR A 144 19.69 -16.35 0.19
C THR A 144 18.32 -15.71 0.53
N PRO A 145 17.30 -16.48 0.98
CA PRO A 145 15.97 -15.92 1.30
C PRO A 145 15.98 -14.91 2.45
N ASP A 146 16.88 -15.06 3.43
CA ASP A 146 16.85 -14.24 4.66
C ASP A 146 17.58 -12.89 4.53
N ALA A 147 18.51 -12.74 3.58
CA ALA A 147 19.33 -11.54 3.45
C ALA A 147 18.65 -10.38 2.68
N GLN A 148 17.56 -10.67 1.93
CA GLN A 148 16.83 -9.68 1.13
C GLN A 148 15.64 -9.04 1.86
N ALA A 149 15.19 -9.63 2.98
CA ALA A 149 14.07 -9.11 3.75
C ALA A 149 14.38 -7.73 4.35
N ALA A 150 15.56 -7.57 4.97
CA ALA A 150 15.97 -6.31 5.61
C ALA A 150 16.02 -5.09 4.65
N PRO A 151 16.68 -5.15 3.47
CA PRO A 151 16.73 -3.99 2.56
C PRO A 151 15.39 -3.66 1.92
N ARG A 152 14.56 -4.67 1.60
CA ARG A 152 13.20 -4.47 1.09
C ARG A 152 12.35 -3.76 2.14
N PHE A 153 12.35 -4.28 3.36
CA PHE A 153 11.59 -3.76 4.49
C PHE A 153 11.96 -2.31 4.84
N GLN A 154 13.26 -1.98 4.85
CA GLN A 154 13.74 -0.63 5.12
C GLN A 154 13.30 0.35 4.03
N ALA A 155 13.18 -0.11 2.78
CA ALA A 155 12.60 0.67 1.69
C ALA A 155 11.09 0.89 1.88
N LEU A 156 10.32 -0.13 2.29
CA LEU A 156 8.89 0.05 2.58
C LEU A 156 8.66 1.09 3.69
N VAL A 157 9.38 0.98 4.82
CA VAL A 157 9.28 1.94 5.93
C VAL A 157 9.62 3.36 5.49
N GLY A 158 10.70 3.55 4.71
CA GLY A 158 11.07 4.85 4.17
C GLY A 158 10.00 5.43 3.25
N ASN A 159 9.39 4.58 2.41
CA ASN A 159 8.40 4.99 1.43
C ASN A 159 7.08 5.46 2.05
N LEU A 160 6.64 4.95 3.22
CA LEU A 160 5.40 5.42 3.86
C LEU A 160 5.38 6.93 4.12
N THR A 161 6.55 7.51 4.36
CA THR A 161 6.73 8.93 4.67
C THR A 161 7.01 9.78 3.43
N ALA A 162 7.09 9.18 2.24
CA ALA A 162 7.42 9.88 1.01
C ALA A 162 6.23 10.75 0.55
N PRO A 163 6.44 12.08 0.36
CA PRO A 163 5.36 13.01 0.02
C PRO A 163 4.80 12.82 -1.40
N THR A 164 5.50 12.06 -2.25
CA THR A 164 5.11 11.80 -3.64
C THR A 164 4.08 10.68 -3.78
N LEU A 165 3.80 9.92 -2.72
CA LEU A 165 2.87 8.80 -2.79
C LEU A 165 1.41 9.24 -2.62
N SER A 166 0.56 8.72 -3.51
CA SER A 166 -0.89 8.84 -3.36
C SER A 166 -1.38 8.15 -2.07
N ALA A 167 -2.57 8.53 -1.60
CA ALA A 167 -3.17 7.90 -0.43
C ALA A 167 -3.38 6.40 -0.64
N SER A 168 -3.78 5.97 -1.84
CA SER A 168 -3.97 4.55 -2.19
C SER A 168 -2.65 3.78 -2.12
N GLN A 169 -1.55 4.35 -2.61
CA GLN A 169 -0.23 3.72 -2.52
C GLN A 169 0.25 3.60 -1.07
N ARG A 170 0.05 4.65 -0.26
CA ARG A 170 0.38 4.60 1.18
C ARG A 170 -0.47 3.57 1.93
N LEU A 171 -1.76 3.46 1.60
CA LEU A 171 -2.66 2.42 2.13
C LEU A 171 -2.13 1.00 1.82
N LEU A 172 -1.75 0.75 0.57
CA LEU A 172 -1.17 -0.55 0.16
C LEU A 172 0.11 -0.85 0.95
N LEU A 173 1.04 0.11 1.02
CA LEU A 173 2.28 -0.08 1.77
C LEU A 173 2.06 -0.30 3.27
N VAL A 174 1.07 0.35 3.88
CA VAL A 174 0.68 0.11 5.29
C VAL A 174 0.23 -1.34 5.48
N SER A 175 -0.57 -1.88 4.55
CA SER A 175 -1.03 -3.28 4.63
C SER A 175 0.13 -4.27 4.47
N GLU A 176 1.06 -4.01 3.55
CA GLU A 176 2.27 -4.83 3.33
C GLU A 176 3.18 -4.79 4.56
N LEU A 177 3.45 -3.60 5.12
CA LEU A 177 4.26 -3.46 6.32
C LEU A 177 3.64 -4.17 7.52
N ALA A 178 2.34 -4.04 7.73
CA ALA A 178 1.66 -4.70 8.85
C ALA A 178 1.71 -6.23 8.73
N ALA A 179 1.74 -6.78 7.52
CA ALA A 179 1.90 -8.20 7.27
C ALA A 179 3.34 -8.69 7.52
N GLU A 180 4.34 -7.92 7.06
CA GLU A 180 5.77 -8.26 7.22
C GLU A 180 6.30 -8.01 8.65
N ALA A 181 5.58 -7.26 9.49
CA ALA A 181 6.03 -6.84 10.82
C ALA A 181 6.16 -7.96 11.86
N GLN A 182 5.52 -9.11 11.66
CA GLN A 182 5.61 -10.24 12.60
C GLN A 182 7.02 -10.86 12.66
N THR A 183 7.89 -10.56 11.69
CA THR A 183 9.28 -11.02 11.64
C THR A 183 10.31 -9.90 11.88
N SER A 184 9.88 -8.64 11.87
CA SER A 184 10.77 -7.47 11.78
C SER A 184 10.34 -6.38 12.76
N GLY A 185 11.02 -6.28 13.91
CA GLY A 185 10.60 -5.49 15.09
C GLY A 185 10.60 -3.96 14.96
N ASP A 186 11.30 -3.30 15.89
CA ASP A 186 11.21 -1.87 16.29
C ASP A 186 10.73 -0.83 15.23
N PRO A 187 11.34 -0.70 14.05
CA PRO A 187 11.04 0.37 13.09
C PRO A 187 9.63 0.37 12.49
N VAL A 188 8.94 -0.78 12.37
CA VAL A 188 7.57 -0.77 11.82
C VAL A 188 6.60 -0.11 12.78
N VAL A 189 6.71 -0.46 14.07
CA VAL A 189 5.81 0.08 15.10
C VAL A 189 5.90 1.59 15.08
N GLN A 190 7.11 2.15 15.05
CA GLN A 190 7.28 3.60 14.97
C GLN A 190 6.73 4.20 13.68
N ALA A 191 6.96 3.56 12.53
CA ALA A 191 6.44 4.02 11.25
C ALA A 191 4.91 4.06 11.25
N LEU A 192 4.25 2.99 11.71
CA LEU A 192 2.80 2.93 11.79
C LEU A 192 2.23 3.89 12.84
N ILE A 193 2.92 4.14 13.96
CA ILE A 193 2.52 5.18 14.94
C ILE A 193 2.56 6.56 14.29
N ASN A 194 3.63 6.86 13.55
CA ASN A 194 3.74 8.13 12.83
C ASN A 194 2.64 8.27 11.78
N THR A 195 2.37 7.23 11.00
CA THR A 195 1.28 7.21 10.02
C THR A 195 -0.08 7.37 10.69
N LEU A 196 -0.36 6.64 11.77
CA LEU A 196 -1.59 6.77 12.54
C LEU A 196 -1.80 8.20 13.03
N ASN A 197 -0.76 8.91 13.46
CA ASN A 197 -0.89 10.25 14.03
C ASN A 197 -0.93 11.36 12.99
N PHE A 198 -0.18 11.22 11.89
CA PHE A 198 0.15 12.36 11.03
C PHE A 198 -0.18 12.18 9.56
N ASP A 199 -0.64 11.01 9.11
CA ASP A 199 -1.03 10.84 7.71
C ASP A 199 -2.17 11.81 7.36
N PRO A 200 -2.08 12.60 6.28
CA PRO A 200 -3.13 13.53 5.89
C PRO A 200 -4.48 12.85 5.61
N ASN A 201 -4.47 11.59 5.15
CA ASN A 201 -5.69 10.88 4.81
C ASN A 201 -6.16 10.01 6.00
N PRO A 202 -7.38 10.23 6.53
CA PRO A 202 -7.91 9.45 7.66
C PRO A 202 -8.00 7.94 7.38
N ASN A 203 -8.20 7.52 6.13
CA ASN A 203 -8.26 6.10 5.78
C ASN A 203 -6.88 5.43 5.93
N VAL A 204 -5.80 6.15 5.62
CA VAL A 204 -4.43 5.63 5.85
C VAL A 204 -4.16 5.56 7.35
N ARG A 205 -4.62 6.55 8.15
CA ARG A 205 -4.53 6.51 9.62
C ARG A 205 -5.28 5.31 10.21
N LEU A 206 -6.51 5.05 9.73
CA LEU A 206 -7.30 3.87 10.11
C LEU A 206 -6.55 2.56 9.81
N ALA A 207 -5.99 2.43 8.60
CA ALA A 207 -5.22 1.25 8.23
C ALA A 207 -3.98 1.07 9.12
N ALA A 208 -3.28 2.16 9.46
CA ALA A 208 -2.13 2.11 10.35
C ALA A 208 -2.53 1.68 11.77
N GLY A 209 -3.66 2.17 12.29
CA GLY A 209 -4.22 1.72 13.57
C GLY A 209 -4.53 0.22 13.60
N LYS A 210 -5.18 -0.29 12.55
CA LYS A 210 -5.44 -1.74 12.41
C LYS A 210 -4.15 -2.55 12.28
N GLY A 211 -3.15 -2.04 11.54
CA GLY A 211 -1.84 -2.65 11.42
C GLY A 211 -1.10 -2.73 12.77
N LEU A 212 -1.10 -1.63 13.54
CA LEU A 212 -0.54 -1.59 14.89
C LEU A 212 -1.20 -2.60 15.82
N TYR A 213 -2.51 -2.81 15.69
CA TYR A 213 -3.22 -3.78 16.51
C TYR A 213 -2.71 -5.22 16.32
N ARG A 214 -2.25 -5.57 15.11
CA ARG A 214 -1.59 -6.88 14.89
C ARG A 214 -0.30 -7.02 15.69
N LEU A 215 0.33 -5.89 16.03
CA LEU A 215 1.55 -5.79 16.83
C LEU A 215 1.29 -5.44 18.30
N ARG A 216 0.05 -5.58 18.79
CA ARG A 216 -0.38 -5.30 20.17
C ARG A 216 0.45 -5.92 21.30
N ALA A 217 1.26 -6.94 20.99
CA ALA A 217 2.22 -7.52 21.94
C ALA A 217 3.41 -6.59 22.24
N ASP A 218 3.71 -5.64 21.34
CA ASP A 218 4.70 -4.59 21.59
C ASP A 218 4.13 -3.56 22.58
N PRO A 219 4.79 -3.31 23.73
CA PRO A 219 4.25 -2.44 24.78
C PRO A 219 4.02 -0.99 24.34
N ARG A 220 4.68 -0.54 23.26
CA ARG A 220 4.53 0.81 22.73
C ARG A 220 3.20 1.02 22.02
N VAL A 221 2.57 -0.04 21.52
CA VAL A 221 1.30 0.04 20.79
C VAL A 221 0.18 0.56 21.68
N ALA A 222 0.05 0.01 22.90
CA ALA A 222 -0.98 0.42 23.83
C ALA A 222 -0.83 1.91 24.22
N GLU A 223 0.41 2.33 24.51
CA GLU A 223 0.71 3.74 24.80
C GLU A 223 0.40 4.65 23.61
N ALA A 224 0.81 4.23 22.40
CA ALA A 224 0.54 4.98 21.19
C ALA A 224 -0.96 5.18 20.96
N PHE A 225 -1.79 4.15 21.13
CA PHE A 225 -3.24 4.31 20.98
C PHE A 225 -3.87 5.29 21.97
N VAL A 226 -3.42 5.28 23.23
CA VAL A 226 -3.89 6.25 24.25
C VAL A 226 -3.51 7.68 23.83
N GLN A 227 -2.26 7.88 23.41
CA GLN A 227 -1.77 9.20 22.95
C GLN A 227 -2.50 9.65 21.68
N SER A 228 -2.64 8.75 20.69
CA SER A 228 -3.35 9.00 19.44
C SER A 228 -4.79 9.43 19.71
N LEU A 229 -5.53 8.73 20.59
CA LEU A 229 -6.93 9.05 20.86
C LEU A 229 -7.10 10.50 21.35
N THR A 230 -6.12 11.02 22.08
CA THR A 230 -6.13 12.41 22.59
C THR A 230 -6.06 13.45 21.46
N ILE A 231 -5.32 13.16 20.39
CA ILE A 231 -5.04 14.11 19.29
C ILE A 231 -5.90 13.88 18.05
N GLN A 232 -6.47 12.69 17.86
CA GLN A 232 -7.25 12.39 16.67
C GLN A 232 -8.55 13.18 16.65
N THR A 233 -8.85 13.76 15.49
CA THR A 233 -10.05 14.57 15.25
C THR A 233 -11.03 13.89 14.30
N ASP A 234 -10.57 12.93 13.50
CA ASP A 234 -11.43 12.19 12.58
C ASP A 234 -12.31 11.20 13.36
N PRO A 235 -13.64 11.27 13.24
CA PRO A 235 -14.56 10.43 14.00
C PRO A 235 -14.37 8.94 13.81
N TYR A 236 -14.01 8.49 12.61
CA TYR A 236 -13.80 7.07 12.34
C TYR A 236 -12.51 6.58 12.98
N VAL A 237 -11.44 7.37 12.91
CA VAL A 237 -10.18 7.06 13.61
C VAL A 237 -10.39 7.04 15.13
N GLN A 238 -11.18 7.97 15.68
CA GLN A 238 -11.52 7.98 17.10
C GLN A 238 -12.29 6.71 17.51
N ILE A 239 -13.33 6.33 16.76
CA ILE A 239 -14.11 5.11 17.01
C ILE A 239 -13.20 3.88 16.98
N LEU A 240 -12.37 3.74 15.94
CA LEU A 240 -11.41 2.63 15.84
C LEU A 240 -10.53 2.58 17.09
N LEU A 241 -9.92 3.69 17.49
CA LEU A 241 -9.02 3.71 18.66
C LEU A 241 -9.74 3.34 19.96
N ILE A 242 -10.99 3.77 20.14
CA ILE A 242 -11.82 3.37 21.28
C ILE A 242 -12.03 1.86 21.26
N GLU A 243 -12.44 1.29 20.12
CA GLU A 243 -12.64 -0.17 19.97
C GLU A 243 -11.36 -0.95 20.30
N LEU A 244 -10.21 -0.52 19.75
CA LEU A 244 -8.93 -1.18 19.98
C LEU A 244 -8.48 -1.10 21.44
N LEU A 245 -8.62 0.05 22.11
CA LEU A 245 -8.25 0.23 23.51
C LEU A 245 -9.12 -0.59 24.46
N VAL A 246 -10.42 -0.70 24.16
CA VAL A 246 -11.37 -1.53 24.91
C VAL A 246 -11.01 -3.01 24.77
N GLU A 247 -10.73 -3.45 23.55
CA GLU A 247 -10.35 -4.84 23.27
C GLU A 247 -9.04 -5.23 23.97
N MET A 248 -8.06 -4.32 23.99
CA MET A 248 -6.81 -4.50 24.74
C MET A 248 -6.95 -4.37 26.26
N ARG A 249 -8.15 -4.03 26.77
CA ARG A 249 -8.42 -3.75 28.18
C ARG A 249 -7.50 -2.66 28.76
N GLU A 250 -7.18 -1.64 27.96
CA GLU A 250 -6.21 -0.59 28.34
C GLU A 250 -6.85 0.44 29.27
N GLN A 251 -6.67 0.24 30.58
CA GLN A 251 -7.27 1.07 31.62
C GLN A 251 -6.80 2.52 31.60
N ARG A 252 -5.61 2.81 31.05
CA ARG A 252 -5.09 4.18 30.92
C ARG A 252 -5.92 5.04 29.95
N ALA A 253 -6.76 4.43 29.11
CA ALA A 253 -7.66 5.16 28.21
C ALA A 253 -8.87 5.80 28.91
N LYS A 254 -9.24 5.33 30.12
CA LYS A 254 -10.45 5.78 30.83
C LYS A 254 -10.61 7.31 30.94
N PRO A 255 -9.58 8.10 31.31
CA PRO A 255 -9.73 9.55 31.42
C PRO A 255 -10.10 10.19 30.07
N GLU A 256 -9.51 9.69 28.98
CA GLU A 256 -9.74 10.22 27.65
C GLU A 256 -11.12 9.81 27.10
N LEU A 257 -11.56 8.58 27.36
CA LEU A 257 -12.93 8.14 27.04
C LEU A 257 -13.97 8.95 27.82
N GLU A 258 -13.72 9.26 29.10
CA GLU A 258 -14.60 10.12 29.89
C GLU A 258 -14.68 11.53 29.30
N ARG A 259 -13.54 12.11 28.94
CA ARG A 259 -13.47 13.41 28.26
C ARG A 259 -14.25 13.41 26.94
N LEU A 260 -14.03 12.42 26.08
CA LEU A 260 -14.72 12.30 24.78
C LEU A 260 -16.23 12.10 24.95
N SER A 261 -16.66 11.28 25.91
CA SER A 261 -18.10 11.02 26.14
C SER A 261 -18.89 12.26 26.55
N ARG A 262 -18.22 13.26 27.14
CA ARG A 262 -18.82 14.52 27.61
C ARG A 262 -18.55 15.72 26.70
N ARG A 263 -17.73 15.55 25.65
CA ARG A 263 -17.31 16.65 24.76
C ARG A 263 -18.46 17.08 23.84
N PRO A 264 -19.01 18.31 23.96
CA PRO A 264 -20.22 18.70 23.23
C PRO A 264 -20.02 18.81 21.72
N ASP A 265 -18.80 19.09 21.28
CA ASP A 265 -18.37 19.23 19.88
C ASP A 265 -18.08 17.89 19.19
N ALA A 266 -17.90 16.80 19.95
CA ALA A 266 -17.71 15.47 19.37
C ALA A 266 -19.01 14.95 18.76
N LEU A 267 -18.92 14.20 17.65
CA LEU A 267 -20.12 13.60 17.04
C LEU A 267 -20.85 12.69 18.04
N PRO A 268 -22.21 12.66 18.02
CA PRO A 268 -22.99 11.83 18.95
C PRO A 268 -22.56 10.37 19.00
N VAL A 269 -22.23 9.79 17.84
CA VAL A 269 -21.75 8.41 17.73
C VAL A 269 -20.42 8.18 18.46
N VAL A 270 -19.47 9.11 18.37
CA VAL A 270 -18.18 9.02 19.08
C VAL A 270 -18.39 9.08 20.59
N ARG A 271 -19.27 9.96 21.06
CA ARG A 271 -19.58 10.06 22.50
C ARG A 271 -20.23 8.78 23.02
N GLN A 272 -21.14 8.21 22.23
CA GLN A 272 -21.81 6.96 22.55
C GLN A 272 -20.79 5.82 22.63
N GLU A 273 -19.87 5.75 21.66
CA GLU A 273 -18.82 4.73 21.64
C GLU A 273 -17.88 4.88 22.84
N ALA A 274 -17.45 6.10 23.16
CA ALA A 274 -16.62 6.36 24.34
C ALA A 274 -17.32 5.97 25.65
N LYS A 275 -18.62 6.26 25.78
CA LYS A 275 -19.43 5.85 26.93
C LYS A 275 -19.59 4.33 27.01
N ALA A 276 -19.80 3.66 25.89
CA ALA A 276 -19.87 2.20 25.83
C ALA A 276 -18.52 1.56 26.21
N GLY A 277 -17.42 2.09 25.68
CA GLY A 277 -16.06 1.64 25.99
C GLY A 277 -15.72 1.78 27.46
N LEU A 278 -16.08 2.91 28.10
CA LEU A 278 -15.95 3.06 29.55
C LEU A 278 -16.62 1.93 30.32
N GLY A 279 -17.87 1.60 29.97
CA GLY A 279 -18.63 0.54 30.63
C GLY A 279 -18.00 -0.84 30.51
N GLN A 280 -17.26 -1.10 29.43
CA GLN A 280 -16.56 -2.37 29.19
C GLN A 280 -15.19 -2.45 29.89
N LEU A 281 -14.64 -1.34 30.33
CA LEU A 281 -13.35 -1.26 31.02
C LEU A 281 -13.48 -1.25 32.56
N ILE A 282 -14.70 -1.29 33.10
CA ILE A 282 -14.96 -1.28 34.56
C ILE A 282 -14.49 -2.58 35.22
#